data_AF-A0A4P6HDQ1-F1
#
_entry.id   AF-A0A4P6HDQ1-F1
#
_cell.length_a   1.000
_cell.length_b   1.000
_cell.length_c   1.000
_cell.angle_alpha   90.00
_cell.angle_beta   90.00
_cell.angle_gamma   90.00
#
_symmetry.space_group_name_H-M   'P 1'
#
loop_
_entity.id
_entity.type
_entity.pdbx_description
1 polymer ?
#
loop_
_entity_poly.entity_id
_entity_poly.type
_entity_poly.pdbx_seq_one_letter_code
_entity_poly.pdbx_strand_id
1 'polypeptide(L)'
;MNHGETGTFENPVTVRLPSGRRLVTSTREAAELLLYDWPIGETGQRIMARMACMRVLGGGSEPEIARQAFLAAAKEAKILTA
;
A
#
# COMPACT_ATOMS: atom_id res chain seq x y z
N MET A 1 17.75 -1.39 -16.61
CA MET A 1 17.87 -1.22 -15.15
C MET A 1 16.74 -2.02 -14.51
N ASN A 2 16.93 -3.32 -14.28
CA ASN A 2 15.93 -4.18 -13.64
C ASN A 2 16.45 -4.50 -12.25
N HIS A 3 16.08 -3.68 -11.26
CA HIS A 3 16.33 -4.03 -9.86
C HIS A 3 15.31 -5.10 -9.48
N GLY A 4 15.78 -6.28 -9.11
CA GLY A 4 14.96 -7.33 -8.52
C GLY A 4 14.17 -6.75 -7.36
N GLU A 5 12.85 -6.78 -7.52
CA GLU A 5 11.88 -6.03 -6.75
C GLU A 5 11.71 -6.68 -5.37
N THR A 6 12.44 -6.18 -4.37
CA THR A 6 12.21 -6.54 -2.97
C THR A 6 10.83 -6.02 -2.53
N GLY A 7 9.83 -6.89 -2.59
CA GLY A 7 8.48 -6.62 -2.08
C GLY A 7 7.40 -6.40 -3.14
N THR A 8 7.49 -7.03 -4.32
CA THR A 8 6.37 -7.14 -5.27
C THR A 8 5.19 -7.81 -4.59
N PHE A 9 4.00 -7.23 -4.75
CA PHE A 9 2.76 -7.89 -4.36
C PHE A 9 2.42 -8.94 -5.43
N GLU A 10 2.30 -10.21 -5.03
CA GLU A 10 1.85 -11.29 -5.93
C GLU A 10 0.50 -10.97 -6.57
N ASN A 11 -0.33 -10.23 -5.86
CA ASN A 11 -1.58 -9.71 -6.39
C ASN A 11 -1.58 -8.19 -6.24
N PRO A 12 -1.53 -7.44 -7.36
CA PRO A 12 -1.56 -5.99 -7.30
C PRO A 12 -2.88 -5.51 -6.70
N VAL A 13 -2.85 -4.36 -6.03
CA VAL A 13 -4.02 -3.73 -5.44
C VAL A 13 -4.35 -2.47 -6.23
N THR A 14 -5.58 -2.36 -6.69
CA THR A 14 -6.05 -1.13 -7.33
C THR A 14 -6.80 -0.30 -6.30
N VAL A 15 -6.44 0.98 -6.18
CA VAL A 15 -7.16 1.95 -5.36
C VAL A 15 -7.69 3.09 -6.21
N ARG A 16 -8.84 3.60 -5.81
CA ARG A 16 -9.51 4.70 -6.50
C ARG A 16 -9.42 5.95 -5.65
N LEU A 17 -8.46 6.78 -6.01
CA LEU A 17 -8.18 8.07 -5.41
C LEU A 17 -9.04 9.15 -6.11
N PRO A 18 -9.22 10.32 -5.48
CA PRO A 18 -9.84 11.48 -6.15
C PRO A 18 -9.03 11.91 -7.39
N SER A 19 -7.71 11.70 -7.38
CA SER A 19 -6.81 11.96 -8.51
C SER A 19 -6.95 10.96 -9.66
N GLY A 20 -7.57 9.80 -9.44
CA GLY A 20 -7.69 8.72 -10.43
C GLY A 20 -7.54 7.33 -9.83
N ARG A 21 -7.50 6.30 -10.67
CA ARG A 21 -7.18 4.93 -10.24
C ARG A 21 -5.67 4.74 -10.24
N ARG A 22 -5.12 4.22 -9.15
CA ARG A 22 -3.72 3.86 -9.06
C ARG A 22 -3.58 2.36 -8.81
N LEU A 23 -2.78 1.72 -9.65
CA LEU A 23 -2.38 0.34 -9.48
C LEU A 23 -1.14 0.33 -8.59
N VAL A 24 -1.14 -0.53 -7.59
CA VAL A 24 -0.01 -0.76 -6.69
C VAL A 24 0.46 -2.19 -6.91
N THR A 25 1.62 -2.36 -7.54
CA THR A 25 2.21 -3.67 -7.80
C THR A 25 3.30 -4.01 -6.79
N SER A 26 3.81 -3.02 -6.06
CA SER A 26 4.88 -3.21 -5.09
C SER A 26 4.65 -2.50 -3.75
N THR A 27 5.28 -3.02 -2.70
CA THR A 27 5.17 -2.46 -1.34
C THR A 27 5.70 -1.03 -1.26
N ARG A 28 6.72 -0.69 -2.05
CA ARG A 28 7.21 0.69 -2.22
C ARG A 28 6.10 1.60 -2.73
N GLU A 29 5.39 1.20 -3.79
CA GLU A 29 4.31 2.00 -4.35
C GLU A 29 3.15 2.17 -3.36
N ALA A 30 2.84 1.13 -2.57
CA ALA A 30 1.85 1.24 -1.50
C ALA A 30 2.26 2.32 -0.49
N ALA A 31 3.52 2.30 -0.06
CA ALA A 31 4.05 3.27 0.89
C ALA A 31 4.01 4.71 0.33
N GLU A 32 4.42 4.90 -0.92
CA GLU A 32 4.37 6.21 -1.58
C GLU A 32 2.94 6.72 -1.69
N LEU A 33 1.99 5.84 -2.05
CA LEU A 33 0.59 6.19 -2.14
C LEU A 33 0.00 6.57 -0.78
N LEU A 34 0.33 5.81 0.27
CA LEU A 34 -0.04 6.12 1.65
C LEU A 34 0.59 7.43 2.15
N LEU A 35 1.74 7.84 1.63
CA LEU A 35 2.44 9.06 2.06
C LEU A 35 1.95 10.30 1.32
N TYR A 36 1.84 10.22 -0.01
CA TYR A 36 1.65 11.38 -0.89
C TYR A 36 0.24 11.50 -1.47
N ASP A 37 -0.40 10.39 -1.82
CA ASP A 37 -1.63 10.38 -2.64
C ASP A 37 -2.88 9.98 -1.84
N TRP A 38 -2.74 9.77 -0.53
CA TRP A 38 -3.83 9.28 0.30
C TRP A 38 -4.89 10.37 0.53
N PRO A 39 -6.18 10.13 0.23
CA PRO A 39 -7.19 11.18 0.15
C PRO A 39 -7.90 11.45 1.46
N ILE A 40 -7.77 10.53 2.42
CA ILE A 40 -8.26 10.72 3.78
C ILE A 40 -7.10 11.14 4.69
N GLY A 41 -7.43 11.74 5.83
CA GLY A 41 -6.44 12.14 6.83
C GLY A 41 -5.62 10.98 7.41
N GLU A 42 -4.86 11.26 8.46
CA GLU A 42 -4.08 10.24 9.16
C GLU A 42 -5.01 9.37 10.03
N THR A 43 -5.32 8.16 9.58
CA THR A 43 -6.11 7.18 10.33
C THR A 43 -5.21 6.07 10.89
N GLY A 44 -5.67 5.40 11.96
CA GLY A 44 -4.94 4.27 12.55
C GLY A 44 -4.55 3.21 11.51
N GLN A 45 -5.45 2.91 10.57
CA GLN A 45 -5.18 1.96 9.49
C GLN A 45 -4.12 2.45 8.49
N ARG A 46 -4.10 3.75 8.16
CA ARG A 46 -3.06 4.34 7.32
C ARG A 46 -1.68 4.23 7.99
N ILE A 47 -1.60 4.49 9.29
CA ILE A 47 -0.37 4.37 10.08
C ILE A 47 0.10 2.91 10.10
N MET A 48 -0.81 1.97 10.38
CA MET A 48 -0.50 0.54 10.37
C MET A 48 -0.02 0.07 9.00
N ALA A 49 -0.68 0.49 7.92
CA ALA A 49 -0.27 0.17 6.56
C ALA A 49 1.12 0.72 6.23
N ARG A 50 1.44 1.95 6.66
CA ARG A 50 2.78 2.54 6.49
C ARG A 50 3.86 1.75 7.24
N MET A 51 3.59 1.39 8.50
CA MET A 51 4.51 0.58 9.31
C MET A 51 4.73 -0.81 8.71
N ALA A 52 3.67 -1.45 8.22
CA ALA A 52 3.77 -2.74 7.55
C ALA A 52 4.63 -2.63 6.27
N CYS A 53 4.40 -1.61 5.44
CA CYS A 53 5.21 -1.38 4.25
C CYS A 53 6.69 -1.17 4.59
N MET A 54 7.01 -0.38 5.62
CA MET A 54 8.40 -0.19 6.08
C MET A 54 9.04 -1.49 6.55
N ARG A 55 8.31 -2.35 7.26
CA ARG A 55 8.83 -3.65 7.73
C ARG A 55 9.17 -4.58 6.56
N VAL A 56 8.31 -4.64 5.55
CA VAL A 56 8.54 -5.45 4.35
C VAL A 56 9.73 -4.92 3.54
N LEU A 57 9.81 -3.60 3.35
CA LEU A 57 10.95 -2.96 2.66
C LEU A 57 12.28 -3.20 3.40
N GLY A 58 12.23 -3.29 4.73
CA GLY A 58 13.38 -3.66 5.56
C GLY A 58 13.70 -5.17 5.58
N GLY A 59 12.96 -6.00 4.85
CA GLY A 59 13.13 -7.46 4.84
C GLY A 59 12.65 -8.16 6.11
N GLY A 60 11.92 -7.46 6.99
CA GLY A 60 11.46 -7.98 8.27
C GLY A 60 10.04 -8.56 8.24
N SER A 61 9.34 -8.53 7.11
CA SER A 61 7.98 -9.09 6.96
C SER A 61 7.64 -9.42 5.51
N GLU A 62 6.62 -10.23 5.32
CA GLU A 62 6.11 -10.63 4.01
C GLU A 62 5.27 -9.52 3.35
N PRO A 63 5.34 -9.36 2.01
CA PRO A 63 4.54 -8.37 1.28
C PRO A 63 3.03 -8.58 1.47
N GLU A 64 2.58 -9.80 1.76
CA GLU A 64 1.18 -10.08 2.09
C GLU A 64 0.69 -9.28 3.30
N ILE A 65 1.53 -9.07 4.33
CA ILE A 65 1.18 -8.30 5.53
C ILE A 65 0.97 -6.83 5.19
N ALA A 66 1.86 -6.26 4.36
CA ALA A 66 1.70 -4.89 3.87
C ALA A 66 0.43 -4.75 3.02
N ARG A 67 0.13 -5.74 2.18
CA ARG A 67 -1.10 -5.79 1.38
C ARG A 67 -2.35 -5.82 2.26
N GLN A 68 -2.41 -6.70 3.26
CA GLN A 68 -3.54 -6.80 4.19
C GLN A 68 -3.79 -5.48 4.92
N ALA A 69 -2.73 -4.87 5.46
CA ALA A 69 -2.82 -3.58 6.14
C ALA A 69 -3.27 -2.46 5.19
N PHE A 70 -2.76 -2.46 3.95
CA PHE A 70 -3.16 -1.52 2.92
C PHE A 70 -4.62 -1.69 2.49
N LEU A 71 -5.09 -2.94 2.29
CA LEU A 71 -6.49 -3.26 2.02
C LEU A 71 -7.41 -2.76 3.13
N ALA A 72 -7.01 -2.96 4.38
CA ALA A 72 -7.75 -2.51 5.54
C ALA A 72 -7.87 -0.97 5.57
N ALA A 73 -6.76 -0.27 5.30
CA ALA A 73 -6.75 1.19 5.15
C ALA A 73 -7.61 1.68 3.97
N ALA A 74 -7.50 1.02 2.82
CA ALA A 74 -8.27 1.36 1.61
C ALA A 74 -9.77 1.12 1.80
N LYS A 75 -10.14 0.08 2.55
CA LYS A 75 -11.52 -0.23 2.93
C LYS A 75 -12.11 0.84 3.85
N GLU A 76 -11.36 1.29 4.85
CA GLU A 76 -11.76 2.41 5.72
C GLU A 76 -11.92 3.72 4.95
N ALA A 77 -10.97 4.00 4.06
CA ALA A 77 -11.02 5.17 3.19
C ALA A 77 -12.11 5.07 2.11
N LYS A 78 -12.77 3.91 1.96
CA LYS A 78 -13.73 3.59 0.89
C LYS A 78 -13.18 3.86 -0.51
N ILE A 79 -11.87 3.71 -0.68
CA ILE A 79 -11.15 3.85 -1.96
C ILE A 79 -10.75 2.50 -2.56
N LEU A 80 -10.94 1.41 -1.81
CA LEU A 80 -10.64 0.07 -2.30
C LEU A 80 -11.57 -0.27 -3.47
N THR A 81 -11.00 -0.59 -4.63
CA THR A 81 -11.73 -1.22 -5.73
C THR A 81 -11.27 -2.68 -5.78
N ALA A 82 -12.21 -3.60 -5.57
CA ALA A 82 -11.98 -5.03 -5.70
C ALA A 82 -11.89 -5.43 -7.18
#